data_AF-A0A955L917-F1
#
_entry.id   AF-A0A955L917-F1
#
_cell.length_a   1.000
_cell.length_b   1.000
_cell.length_c   1.000
_cell.angle_alpha   90.00
_cell.angle_beta   90.00
_cell.angle_gamma   90.00
#
_symmetry.space_group_name_H-M   'P 1'
#
loop_
_entity.id
_entity.type
_entity.pdbx_description
1 polymer ?
#
loop_
_entity_poly.entity_id
_entity_poly.type
_entity_poly.pdbx_seq_one_letter_code
_entity_poly.pdbx_strand_id
1 'polypeptide(L)'
;MKNIHYLSQHSIEQKRVIIRLDCDVPIKDGKILDDFRIRANIATINYLLERGNKLVCIAKLGRPEGRDPKFSLKPVADHLN
;
A
#
# COMPACT_ATOMS: atom_id res chain seq x y z
N MET A 1 -1.29 25.06 4.27
CA MET A 1 -0.71 23.87 3.63
C MET A 1 0.36 24.35 2.65
N LYS A 2 1.65 24.17 2.95
CA LYS A 2 2.72 24.67 2.08
C LYS A 2 3.80 23.58 1.95
N ASN A 3 4.21 23.32 0.71
CA ASN A 3 5.23 22.36 0.23
C ASN A 3 4.80 20.88 0.16
N ILE A 4 3.80 20.58 -0.68
CA ILE A 4 3.57 19.22 -1.18
C ILE A 4 4.50 19.00 -2.38
N HIS A 5 5.34 17.97 -2.30
CA HIS A 5 6.16 17.51 -3.42
C HIS A 5 5.45 16.33 -4.10
N TYR A 6 5.06 16.51 -5.35
CA TYR A 6 4.41 15.46 -6.12
C TYR A 6 5.44 14.53 -6.74
N LEU A 7 5.09 13.25 -6.87
CA LEU A 7 5.95 12.25 -7.48
C LEU A 7 6.35 12.62 -8.93
N SER A 8 5.47 13.31 -9.67
CA SER A 8 5.73 13.78 -11.03
C SER A 8 6.79 14.88 -11.13
N GLN A 9 7.16 15.51 -10.01
CA GLN A 9 8.13 16.61 -9.96
C GLN A 9 9.55 16.13 -9.66
N HIS A 10 9.73 14.85 -9.34
CA HIS A 10 11.00 14.27 -8.93
C HIS A 10 11.28 12.98 -9.69
N SER A 11 12.51 12.80 -10.16
CA SER A 11 12.95 11.51 -10.69
C SER A 11 13.32 10.61 -9.50
N ILE A 12 12.49 9.59 -9.26
CA ILE A 12 12.74 8.53 -8.28
C ILE A 12 12.92 7.23 -9.07
N GLU A 13 14.16 6.83 -9.29
CA GLU A 13 14.52 5.70 -10.14
C GLU A 13 15.64 4.88 -9.49
N GLN A 14 15.58 3.56 -9.65
CA GLN A 14 16.58 2.62 -9.09
C GLN A 14 16.82 2.79 -7.57
N LYS A 15 15.81 3.22 -6.81
CA LYS A 15 15.88 3.39 -5.35
C LYS A 15 15.09 2.32 -4.62
N ARG A 16 15.35 2.19 -3.31
CA ARG A 16 14.43 1.54 -2.38
C ARG A 16 13.48 2.61 -1.84
N VAL A 17 12.17 2.44 -2.05
CA VAL A 17 11.14 3.42 -1.70
C VAL A 17 10.21 2.83 -0.67
N ILE A 18 10.04 3.51 0.47
CA ILE A 18 8.96 3.21 1.42
C ILE A 18 7.72 3.94 0.95
N ILE A 19 6.63 3.21 0.73
CA ILE A 19 5.35 3.79 0.30
C ILE A 19 4.25 3.47 1.32
N ARG A 20 3.53 4.52 1.74
CA ARG A 20 2.36 4.39 2.61
C ARG A 20 1.12 4.20 1.75
N LEU A 21 0.51 3.02 1.86
CA LEU A 21 -0.71 2.66 1.15
C LEU A 21 -1.93 2.76 2.06
N ASP A 22 -3.06 3.14 1.49
CA ASP A 22 -4.36 2.89 2.11
C ASP A 22 -4.90 1.55 1.62
N CYS A 23 -4.82 0.53 2.48
CA CYS A 23 -5.38 -0.80 2.25
C CYS A 23 -6.31 -1.21 3.38
N ASP A 24 -6.93 -0.24 4.06
CA ASP A 24 -7.83 -0.48 5.17
C ASP A 24 -9.20 -0.93 4.63
N VAL A 25 -9.29 -2.21 4.27
CA VAL A 25 -10.44 -2.81 3.58
C VAL A 25 -11.23 -3.76 4.50
N PRO A 26 -12.54 -3.95 4.24
CA PRO A 26 -13.32 -4.94 4.97
C PRO A 26 -12.82 -6.36 4.66
N ILE A 27 -12.45 -7.10 5.71
CA ILE A 27 -12.05 -8.51 5.64
C ILE A 27 -12.96 -9.34 6.51
N LYS A 28 -13.45 -10.46 5.98
CA LYS A 28 -14.23 -11.47 6.70
C LYS A 28 -13.67 -12.85 6.39
N ASP A 29 -13.39 -13.63 7.44
CA ASP A 29 -12.88 -15.00 7.32
C ASP A 29 -11.64 -15.11 6.41
N GLY A 30 -10.74 -14.12 6.51
CA GLY A 30 -9.52 -14.04 5.71
C GLY A 30 -9.71 -13.59 4.25
N LYS A 31 -10.93 -13.28 3.83
CA LYS A 31 -11.27 -12.83 2.48
C LYS A 31 -11.57 -11.34 2.44
N ILE A 32 -11.04 -10.64 1.45
CA ILE A 32 -11.37 -9.24 1.17
C ILE A 32 -12.77 -9.18 0.56
N LEU A 33 -13.63 -8.33 1.10
CA LEU A 33 -15.00 -8.15 0.62
C LEU A 33 -15.11 -7.03 -0.43
N ASP A 34 -14.26 -6.01 -0.31
CA ASP A 34 -14.15 -4.90 -1.25
C ASP A 34 -12.69 -4.43 -1.30
N ASP A 35 -12.09 -4.50 -2.48
CA ASP A 35 -10.68 -4.18 -2.74
C ASP A 35 -10.49 -2.81 -3.42
N PHE A 36 -11.52 -1.95 -3.47
CA PHE A 36 -11.43 -0.63 -4.10
C PHE A 36 -10.20 0.17 -3.66
N ARG A 37 -9.94 0.21 -2.34
CA ARG A 37 -8.77 0.92 -1.79
C ARG A 37 -7.45 0.30 -2.26
N ILE A 38 -7.36 -1.03 -2.34
CA ILE A 38 -6.16 -1.71 -2.85
C ILE A 38 -5.91 -1.32 -4.31
N ARG A 39 -6.95 -1.42 -5.16
CA ARG A 39 -6.86 -1.07 -6.58
C ARG A 39 -6.48 0.39 -6.81
N ALA A 40 -6.95 1.31 -5.97
CA ALA A 40 -6.63 2.73 -6.07
C ALA A 40 -5.12 3.03 -5.93
N ASN A 41 -4.33 2.12 -5.32
CA ASN A 41 -2.89 2.29 -5.18
C ASN A 41 -2.08 1.77 -6.38
N ILE A 42 -2.66 0.94 -7.26
CA ILE A 42 -1.94 0.21 -8.32
C ILE A 42 -1.19 1.16 -9.25
N ALA A 43 -1.80 2.28 -9.64
CA ALA A 43 -1.16 3.24 -10.54
C ALA A 43 0.17 3.79 -9.98
N THR A 44 0.19 4.14 -8.69
CA THR A 44 1.41 4.65 -8.03
C THR A 44 2.46 3.54 -7.85
N ILE A 45 2.03 2.33 -7.52
CA ILE A 45 2.91 1.16 -7.39
C ILE A 45 3.60 0.88 -8.73
N ASN A 46 2.83 0.75 -9.81
CA ASN A 46 3.35 0.47 -11.15
C ASN A 46 4.28 1.59 -11.62
N TYR A 47 3.89 2.85 -11.43
CA TYR A 47 4.74 4.00 -11.78
C TYR A 47 6.14 3.89 -11.16
N LEU A 48 6.24 3.51 -9.89
CA LEU A 48 7.52 3.38 -9.22
C LEU A 48 8.27 2.10 -9.64
N LEU A 49 7.58 0.98 -9.81
CA LEU A 49 8.18 -0.30 -10.23
C LEU A 49 8.77 -0.23 -11.64
N GLU A 50 8.06 0.37 -12.59
CA GLU A 50 8.50 0.56 -13.99
C GLU A 50 9.81 1.37 -14.09
N ARG A 51 10.13 2.17 -13.05
CA ARG A 51 11.37 2.94 -12.90
C ARG A 51 12.50 2.16 -12.21
N GLY A 52 12.31 0.86 -12.05
CA GLY A 52 13.24 -0.08 -11.40
C GLY A 52 13.44 0.17 -9.91
N ASN A 53 12.47 0.82 -9.26
CA ASN A 53 12.50 0.95 -7.80
C ASN A 53 12.14 -0.38 -7.12
N LYS A 54 12.63 -0.57 -5.90
CA LYS A 54 12.20 -1.63 -4.99
C LYS A 54 11.28 -1.03 -3.93
N LEU A 55 10.06 -1.54 -3.82
CA LEU A 55 9.07 -0.98 -2.90
C LEU A 55 9.04 -1.71 -1.56
N VAL A 56 8.90 -0.93 -0.49
CA VAL A 56 8.54 -1.40 0.85
C VAL A 56 7.19 -0.78 1.18
N CYS A 57 6.14 -1.57 1.07
CA CYS A 57 4.77 -1.12 1.29
C CYS A 57 4.42 -1.18 2.77
N ILE A 58 3.90 -0.07 3.31
CA ILE A 58 3.38 0.01 4.67
C ILE A 58 1.91 0.41 4.64
N ALA A 59 1.07 -0.38 5.31
CA ALA A 59 -0.37 -0.17 5.41
C ALA A 59 -0.82 -0.23 6.87
N LYS A 60 -2.07 0.17 7.14
CA LYS A 60 -2.77 -0.18 8.38
C LYS A 60 -4.01 -1.00 8.02
N LEU A 61 -4.52 -1.75 8.98
CA LEU A 61 -5.82 -2.40 8.89
C LEU A 61 -6.53 -2.23 10.25
N GLY A 62 -7.72 -1.65 10.24
CA GLY A 62 -8.51 -1.39 11.43
C GLY A 62 -7.79 -0.53 12.49
N ARG A 63 -8.07 -0.85 13.76
CA ARG A 63 -7.57 -0.14 14.95
C ARG A 63 -7.19 -1.14 16.05
N PRO A 64 -6.10 -1.89 15.87
CA PRO A 64 -5.64 -2.83 16.89
C PRO A 64 -5.10 -2.09 18.12
N GLU A 65 -5.37 -2.60 19.32
CA GLU A 65 -4.78 -2.10 20.58
C GLU A 65 -3.45 -2.80 20.92
N GLY A 66 -3.08 -3.81 20.13
CA GLY A 66 -1.85 -4.59 20.28
C GLY A 66 -1.63 -5.48 19.06
N ARG A 67 -0.75 -6.46 19.17
CA ARG A 67 -0.53 -7.40 18.06
C ARG A 67 -1.70 -8.39 17.99
N ASP A 68 -2.59 -8.20 17.01
CA ASP A 68 -3.75 -9.05 16.76
C ASP A 68 -3.72 -9.60 15.32
N PRO A 69 -3.64 -10.94 15.12
CA PRO A 69 -3.67 -11.58 13.81
C PRO A 69 -4.88 -11.22 12.93
N LYS A 70 -6.02 -10.83 13.53
CA LYS A 70 -7.22 -10.41 12.79
C LYS A 70 -6.98 -9.16 11.95
N PHE A 71 -6.07 -8.30 12.39
CA PHE A 71 -5.66 -7.09 11.66
C PHE A 71 -4.38 -7.29 10.84
N SER A 72 -4.00 -8.54 10.57
CA SER A 72 -2.88 -8.85 9.68
C SER A 72 -3.13 -8.34 8.27
N LEU A 73 -2.10 -7.75 7.65
CA LEU A 73 -2.10 -7.37 6.24
C LEU A 73 -1.82 -8.54 5.30
N LYS A 74 -1.65 -9.77 5.79
CA LYS A 74 -1.37 -10.93 4.94
C LYS A 74 -2.39 -11.09 3.80
N PRO A 75 -3.72 -11.02 4.02
CA PRO A 75 -4.69 -11.15 2.93
C PRO A 75 -4.55 -10.04 1.87
N VAL A 76 -4.18 -8.82 2.30
CA VAL A 76 -3.92 -7.70 1.39
C VAL A 76 -2.67 -7.95 0.55
N ALA A 77 -1.60 -8.46 1.16
CA ALA A 77 -0.36 -8.80 0.47
C ALA A 77 -0.57 -9.95 -0.54
N ASP A 78 -1.30 -10.98 -0.14
CA ASP A 78 -1.62 -12.12 -1.02
C ASP A 78 -2.48 -11.67 -2.23
N HIS A 79 -3.36 -10.67 -2.07
CA HIS A 79 -4.19 -10.11 -3.16
C HIS A 79 -3.41 -9.23 -4.14
N LEU A 80 -2.25 -8.70 -3.74
CA LEU A 80 -1.40 -7.83 -4.57
C LEU A 80 -0.36 -8.59 -5.40
N ASN A 81 -0.07 -9.86 -5.07
CA ASN A 81 0.89 -10.72 -5.77
C ASN A 81 0.26 -11.39 -6.99
#